data_AF-A0A4Q5X5X2-F1
#
_entry.id   AF-A0A4Q5X5X2-F1
#
_cell.length_a   1.000
_cell.length_b   1.000
_cell.length_c   1.000
_cell.angle_alpha   90.00
_cell.angle_beta   90.00
_cell.angle_gamma   90.00
#
_symmetry.space_group_name_H-M   'P 1'
#
loop_
_entity.id
_entity.type
_entity.pdbx_description
1 polymer ?
#
loop_
_entity_poly.entity_id
_entity_poly.type
_entity_poly.pdbx_seq_one_letter_code
_entity_poly.pdbx_strand_id
1 'polypeptide(L)'
;MSVAKKTRQPTKTGAKARKPKATDPAAAQEKAAKAKAAEEKKARAAAEKAAKDKATAEKKARAATVKVAAAKASEQKKAKAAAERKARAAAKAQAAAERKAKAAVERKAKAAAEKAAKAKAAEEKKAKTAAAKAEAAAEKKAKAAAGKAAKAAAKLTLTKQRAARSRKPAATSPEPLTLESIEAQIREAYLLETRGAVKERVLLKDLRSKVGVQSQDFDQTLLAMQQQGKVVLMGLDNPVERTPEVEAAAIRIAGSPRYLVYFQG
;
A
#
# COMPACT_ATOMS: atom_id res chain seq x y z
N MET A 1 84.65 -11.08 27.64
CA MET A 1 85.11 -11.20 29.04
C MET A 1 85.12 -12.67 29.41
N SER A 2 86.31 -13.26 29.47
CA SER A 2 86.57 -14.67 29.77
C SER A 2 86.40 -14.95 31.25
N VAL A 3 85.61 -15.96 31.62
CA VAL A 3 85.49 -16.43 33.00
C VAL A 3 86.05 -17.85 33.10
N ALA A 4 87.09 -17.98 33.91
CA ALA A 4 87.99 -19.11 34.03
C ALA A 4 87.32 -20.37 34.62
N LYS A 5 87.52 -21.52 33.96
CA LYS A 5 87.22 -22.85 34.50
C LYS A 5 88.28 -23.23 35.54
N LYS A 6 87.91 -23.21 36.83
CA LYS A 6 88.75 -23.64 37.95
C LYS A 6 88.44 -25.10 38.28
N THR A 7 89.26 -26.00 37.76
CA THR A 7 89.27 -27.45 38.06
C THR A 7 89.80 -27.65 39.49
N ARG A 8 88.92 -27.93 40.45
CA ARG A 8 89.29 -28.40 41.80
C ARG A 8 89.28 -29.93 41.81
N GLN A 9 90.44 -30.55 42.01
CA GLN A 9 90.54 -31.96 42.38
C GLN A 9 90.04 -32.17 43.81
N PRO A 10 89.22 -33.19 44.10
CA PRO A 10 89.01 -33.64 45.46
C PRO A 10 90.05 -34.70 45.87
N THR A 11 90.64 -34.43 47.04
CA THR A 11 91.60 -35.24 47.78
C THR A 11 90.99 -36.58 48.23
N LYS A 12 91.71 -37.68 47.99
CA LYS A 12 91.38 -39.01 48.52
C LYS A 12 91.65 -39.04 50.03
N THR A 13 90.64 -38.77 50.84
CA THR A 13 90.65 -39.08 52.27
C THR A 13 90.15 -40.51 52.46
N GLY A 14 91.03 -41.39 52.95
CA GLY A 14 90.72 -42.78 53.27
C GLY A 14 89.72 -42.88 54.41
N ALA A 15 88.45 -43.06 54.07
CA ALA A 15 87.41 -43.46 55.01
C ALA A 15 87.49 -44.98 55.23
N LYS A 16 87.96 -45.37 56.41
CA LYS A 16 87.91 -46.73 56.97
C LYS A 16 86.52 -47.34 56.72
N ALA A 17 86.47 -48.39 55.90
CA ALA A 17 85.25 -49.15 55.60
C ALA A 17 84.75 -49.87 56.86
N ARG A 18 83.86 -49.22 57.61
CA ARG A 18 82.95 -49.92 58.52
C ARG A 18 81.95 -50.67 57.65
N LYS A 19 82.00 -52.00 57.68
CA LYS A 19 81.01 -52.88 57.03
C LYS A 19 79.60 -52.41 57.42
N PRO A 20 78.72 -52.05 56.46
CA PRO A 20 77.34 -51.70 56.78
C PRO A 20 76.66 -52.94 57.37
N LYS A 21 76.15 -52.79 58.59
CA LYS A 21 75.26 -53.73 59.24
C LYS A 21 74.11 -54.04 58.27
N ALA A 22 73.90 -55.32 57.93
CA ALA A 22 72.85 -55.76 57.02
C ALA A 22 71.51 -55.19 57.48
N THR A 23 71.03 -54.16 56.77
CA THR A 23 69.71 -53.60 56.99
C THR A 23 68.69 -54.56 56.40
N ASP A 24 67.74 -54.94 57.24
CA ASP A 24 66.62 -55.83 56.94
C ASP A 24 65.94 -55.44 55.61
N PRO A 25 65.89 -56.31 54.58
CA PRO A 25 65.35 -55.98 53.26
C PRO A 25 63.87 -55.58 53.31
N ALA A 26 63.12 -56.05 54.31
CA ALA A 26 61.72 -55.67 54.53
C ALA A 26 61.58 -54.16 54.86
N ALA A 27 62.47 -53.61 55.68
CA ALA A 27 62.45 -52.19 56.06
C ALA A 27 62.80 -51.26 54.89
N ALA A 28 63.61 -51.73 53.94
CA ALA A 28 63.93 -50.98 52.72
C ALA A 28 62.75 -50.94 51.74
N GLN A 29 62.03 -52.05 51.59
CA GLN A 29 60.82 -52.13 50.74
C GLN A 29 59.68 -51.25 51.28
N GLU A 30 59.45 -51.25 52.59
CA GLU A 30 58.41 -50.40 53.20
C GLU A 30 58.70 -48.90 53.03
N LYS A 31 59.97 -48.48 53.18
CA LYS A 31 60.39 -47.09 52.93
C LYS A 31 60.22 -46.70 51.46
N ALA A 32 60.54 -47.59 50.52
CA ALA A 32 60.34 -47.34 49.10
C ALA A 32 58.84 -47.24 48.73
N ALA A 33 57.99 -48.09 49.31
CA ALA A 33 56.54 -48.02 49.11
C ALA A 33 55.95 -46.72 49.66
N LYS A 34 56.36 -46.29 50.87
CA LYS A 34 55.93 -45.00 51.45
C LYS A 34 56.40 -43.80 50.63
N ALA A 35 57.62 -43.84 50.09
CA ALA A 35 58.14 -42.78 49.21
C ALA A 35 57.33 -42.69 47.90
N LYS A 36 57.01 -43.83 47.26
CA LYS A 36 56.16 -43.87 46.05
C LYS A 36 54.75 -43.35 46.33
N ALA A 37 54.14 -43.76 47.45
CA ALA A 37 52.81 -43.27 47.83
C ALA A 37 52.80 -41.75 48.10
N ALA A 38 53.87 -41.22 48.71
CA ALA A 38 54.02 -39.78 48.95
C ALA A 38 54.21 -38.99 47.63
N GLU A 39 54.99 -39.53 46.69
CA GLU A 39 55.17 -38.96 45.35
C GLU A 39 53.87 -38.97 44.56
N GLU A 40 53.12 -40.07 44.58
CA GLU A 40 51.82 -40.18 43.92
C GLU A 40 50.81 -39.19 44.51
N LYS A 41 50.76 -39.05 45.84
CA LYS A 41 49.90 -38.05 46.50
C LYS A 41 50.28 -36.61 46.09
N LYS A 42 51.58 -36.31 45.97
CA LYS A 42 52.06 -35.00 45.50
C LYS A 42 51.71 -34.77 44.03
N ALA A 43 51.83 -35.79 43.18
CA ALA A 43 51.45 -35.72 41.77
C ALA A 43 49.94 -35.49 41.59
N ARG A 44 49.10 -36.22 42.34
CA ARG A 44 47.64 -36.02 42.34
C ARG A 44 47.25 -34.61 42.81
N ALA A 45 47.86 -34.10 43.88
CA ALA A 45 47.62 -32.74 44.36
C ALA A 45 48.04 -31.67 43.33
N ALA A 46 49.18 -31.87 42.66
CA ALA A 46 49.64 -30.97 41.59
C ALA A 46 48.71 -30.99 40.38
N ALA A 47 48.23 -32.18 39.97
CA ALA A 47 47.26 -32.34 38.88
C ALA A 47 45.92 -31.69 39.21
N GLU A 48 45.41 -31.85 40.44
CA GLU A 48 44.18 -31.21 40.89
C GLU A 48 44.30 -29.68 40.90
N LYS A 49 45.43 -29.15 41.38
CA LYS A 49 45.70 -27.71 41.34
C LYS A 49 45.75 -27.19 39.90
N ALA A 50 46.46 -27.89 39.01
CA ALA A 50 46.53 -27.53 37.59
C ALA A 50 45.15 -27.55 36.91
N ALA A 51 44.31 -28.53 37.25
CA ALA A 51 42.94 -28.62 36.75
C ALA A 51 42.07 -27.44 37.23
N LYS A 52 42.18 -27.05 38.51
CA LYS A 52 41.48 -25.87 39.06
C LYS A 52 41.96 -24.57 38.41
N ASP A 53 43.27 -24.40 38.23
CA ASP A 53 43.85 -23.23 37.58
C ASP A 53 43.39 -23.15 36.11
N LYS A 54 43.34 -24.28 35.38
CA LYS A 54 42.80 -24.35 34.01
C LYS A 54 41.31 -23.99 33.96
N ALA A 55 40.51 -24.54 34.86
CA ALA A 55 39.06 -24.27 34.92
C ALA A 55 38.76 -22.78 35.22
N THR A 56 39.54 -22.16 36.11
CA THR A 56 39.39 -20.72 36.41
C THR A 56 39.83 -19.84 35.24
N ALA A 57 40.92 -20.20 34.55
CA ALA A 57 41.35 -19.51 33.33
C ALA A 57 40.29 -19.60 32.21
N GLU A 58 39.72 -20.78 31.99
CA GLU A 58 38.66 -20.98 30.99
C GLU A 58 37.39 -20.19 31.35
N LYS A 59 36.98 -20.18 32.62
CA LYS A 59 35.84 -19.37 33.08
C LYS A 59 36.07 -17.89 32.84
N LYS A 60 37.29 -17.37 33.09
CA LYS A 60 37.65 -15.98 32.81
C LYS A 60 37.63 -15.68 31.31
N ALA A 61 38.16 -16.59 30.48
CA ALA A 61 38.15 -16.44 29.02
C ALA A 61 36.72 -16.38 28.47
N ARG A 62 35.84 -17.30 28.91
CA ARG A 62 34.42 -17.29 28.53
C ARG A 62 33.69 -16.01 29.00
N ALA A 63 33.98 -15.53 30.20
CA ALA A 63 33.41 -14.26 30.68
C ALA A 63 33.87 -13.05 29.83
N ALA A 64 35.13 -13.02 29.39
CA ALA A 64 35.64 -11.97 28.53
C ALA A 64 34.97 -12.01 27.13
N THR A 65 34.81 -13.19 26.52
CA THR A 65 34.15 -13.31 25.22
C THR A 65 32.68 -12.90 25.27
N VAL A 66 31.96 -13.27 26.32
CA VAL A 66 30.56 -12.85 26.52
C VAL A 66 30.46 -11.33 26.67
N LYS A 67 31.37 -10.69 27.42
CA LYS A 67 31.39 -9.22 27.56
C LYS A 67 31.63 -8.51 26.22
N VAL A 68 32.59 -9.00 25.43
CA VAL A 68 32.87 -8.44 24.09
C VAL A 68 31.68 -8.63 23.14
N ALA A 69 31.04 -9.80 23.17
CA ALA A 69 29.85 -10.06 22.36
C ALA A 69 28.67 -9.15 22.77
N ALA A 70 28.46 -8.94 24.08
CA ALA A 70 27.43 -8.04 24.58
C ALA A 70 27.68 -6.58 24.19
N ALA A 71 28.94 -6.12 24.25
CA ALA A 71 29.32 -4.77 23.80
C ALA A 71 29.00 -4.58 22.31
N LYS A 72 29.45 -5.50 21.45
CA LYS A 72 29.17 -5.48 19.99
C LYS A 72 27.66 -5.51 19.70
N ALA A 73 26.90 -6.34 20.40
CA ALA A 73 25.46 -6.40 20.25
C ALA A 73 24.77 -5.08 20.64
N SER A 74 25.26 -4.41 21.68
CA SER A 74 24.74 -3.11 22.10
C SER A 74 25.03 -2.00 21.08
N GLU A 75 26.21 -1.99 20.48
CA GLU A 75 26.58 -1.05 19.41
C GLU A 75 25.75 -1.29 18.15
N GLN A 76 25.56 -2.56 17.75
CA GLN A 76 24.73 -2.90 16.60
C GLN A 76 23.26 -2.47 16.81
N LYS A 77 22.71 -2.65 18.02
CA LYS A 77 21.37 -2.16 18.36
C LYS A 77 21.28 -0.63 18.26
N LYS A 78 22.28 0.10 18.77
CA LYS A 78 22.34 1.57 18.67
C LYS A 78 22.43 2.03 17.21
N ALA A 79 23.28 1.39 16.40
CA ALA A 79 23.42 1.70 14.98
C ALA A 79 22.11 1.45 14.21
N LYS A 80 21.44 0.32 14.46
CA LYS A 80 20.14 0.01 13.84
C LYS A 80 19.06 1.03 14.24
N ALA A 81 18.99 1.41 15.52
CA ALA A 81 18.05 2.43 15.99
C ALA A 81 18.31 3.81 15.37
N ALA A 82 19.59 4.21 15.21
CA ALA A 82 19.94 5.46 14.55
C ALA A 82 19.58 5.46 13.05
N ALA A 83 19.84 4.35 12.36
CA ALA A 83 19.46 4.18 10.96
C ALA A 83 17.93 4.25 10.77
N GLU A 84 17.17 3.59 11.65
CA GLU A 84 15.70 3.61 11.60
C GLU A 84 15.14 5.02 11.85
N ARG A 85 15.70 5.76 12.83
CA ARG A 85 15.32 7.16 13.06
C ARG A 85 15.59 8.05 11.84
N LYS A 86 16.74 7.87 11.18
CA LYS A 86 17.10 8.61 9.96
C LYS A 86 16.14 8.28 8.81
N ALA A 87 15.81 7.00 8.63
CA ALA A 87 14.86 6.56 7.61
C ALA A 87 13.45 7.13 7.85
N ARG A 88 12.95 7.09 9.10
CA ARG A 88 11.67 7.69 9.46
C ARG A 88 11.64 9.20 9.24
N ALA A 89 12.73 9.91 9.55
CA ALA A 89 12.84 11.35 9.30
C ALA A 89 12.81 11.69 7.80
N ALA A 90 13.55 10.92 6.98
CA ALA A 90 13.54 11.08 5.53
C ALA A 90 12.14 10.81 4.92
N ALA A 91 11.47 9.74 5.35
CA ALA A 91 10.11 9.42 4.90
C ALA A 91 9.11 10.52 5.28
N LYS A 92 9.21 11.08 6.49
CA LYS A 92 8.37 12.20 6.93
C LYS A 92 8.60 13.46 6.09
N ALA A 93 9.86 13.76 5.74
CA ALA A 93 10.20 14.89 4.88
C ALA A 93 9.64 14.71 3.46
N GLN A 94 9.76 13.52 2.88
CA GLN A 94 9.19 13.19 1.57
C GLN A 94 7.66 13.31 1.55
N ALA A 95 6.98 12.75 2.56
CA ALA A 95 5.52 12.86 2.68
C ALA A 95 5.06 14.32 2.81
N ALA A 96 5.81 15.16 3.53
CA ALA A 96 5.52 16.59 3.63
C ALA A 96 5.71 17.33 2.29
N ALA A 97 6.77 16.98 1.53
CA ALA A 97 7.02 17.55 0.21
C ALA A 97 5.92 17.16 -0.79
N GLU A 98 5.50 15.89 -0.79
CA GLU A 98 4.43 15.40 -1.67
C GLU A 98 3.08 16.06 -1.34
N ARG A 99 2.74 16.23 -0.06
CA ARG A 99 1.54 16.97 0.35
C ARG A 99 1.56 18.42 -0.13
N LYS A 100 2.70 19.10 -0.02
CA LYS A 100 2.86 20.48 -0.52
C LYS A 100 2.71 20.53 -2.05
N ALA A 101 3.28 19.57 -2.77
CA ALA A 101 3.16 19.50 -4.23
C ALA A 101 1.70 19.26 -4.66
N LYS A 102 1.00 18.30 -4.04
CA LYS A 102 -0.43 18.02 -4.28
C LYS A 102 -1.30 19.25 -4.00
N ALA A 103 -1.08 19.92 -2.86
CA ALA A 103 -1.82 21.14 -2.51
C ALA A 103 -1.59 22.28 -3.52
N ALA A 104 -0.38 22.43 -4.06
CA ALA A 104 -0.08 23.42 -5.08
C ALA A 104 -0.80 23.13 -6.41
N VAL A 105 -0.83 21.86 -6.83
CA VAL A 105 -1.57 21.43 -8.04
C VAL A 105 -3.06 21.67 -7.86
N GLU A 106 -3.63 21.30 -6.71
CA GLU A 106 -5.06 21.50 -6.42
C GLU A 106 -5.44 22.99 -6.44
N ARG A 107 -4.62 23.87 -5.85
CA ARG A 107 -4.84 25.32 -5.90
C ARG A 107 -4.80 25.87 -7.33
N LYS A 108 -3.86 25.40 -8.15
CA LYS A 108 -3.78 25.79 -9.57
C LYS A 108 -5.00 25.30 -10.35
N ALA A 109 -5.45 24.07 -10.10
CA ALA A 109 -6.64 23.51 -10.74
C ALA A 109 -7.91 24.30 -10.37
N LYS A 110 -8.09 24.64 -9.08
CA LYS A 110 -9.22 25.46 -8.61
C LYS A 110 -9.19 26.86 -9.24
N ALA A 111 -8.03 27.51 -9.31
CA ALA A 111 -7.89 28.82 -9.96
C ALA A 111 -8.18 28.78 -11.47
N ALA A 112 -7.75 27.72 -12.17
CA ALA A 112 -8.06 27.52 -13.58
C ALA A 112 -9.56 27.28 -13.81
N ALA A 113 -10.20 26.46 -12.97
CA ALA A 113 -11.63 26.21 -13.02
C ALA A 113 -12.45 27.48 -12.78
N GLU A 114 -12.07 28.30 -11.80
CA GLU A 114 -12.72 29.58 -11.53
C GLU A 114 -12.60 30.55 -12.72
N LYS A 115 -11.42 30.64 -13.34
CA LYS A 115 -11.21 31.46 -14.52
C LYS A 115 -12.07 30.98 -15.71
N ALA A 116 -12.16 29.67 -15.92
CA ALA A 116 -12.99 29.09 -16.98
C ALA A 116 -14.49 29.35 -16.74
N ALA A 117 -14.96 29.25 -15.49
CA ALA A 117 -16.34 29.55 -15.12
C ALA A 117 -16.69 31.04 -15.38
N LYS A 118 -15.80 31.97 -15.00
CA LYS A 118 -15.98 33.41 -15.30
C LYS A 118 -16.01 33.70 -16.80
N ALA A 119 -15.18 33.01 -17.60
CA ALA A 119 -15.18 33.15 -19.05
C ALA A 119 -16.50 32.68 -19.69
N LYS A 120 -17.00 31.51 -19.30
CA LYS A 120 -18.30 30.98 -19.77
C LYS A 120 -19.45 31.90 -19.40
N ALA A 121 -19.48 32.42 -18.17
CA ALA A 121 -20.51 33.35 -17.73
C ALA A 121 -20.49 34.68 -18.52
N ALA A 122 -19.31 35.16 -18.90
CA ALA A 122 -19.18 36.36 -19.74
C ALA A 122 -19.66 36.12 -21.17
N GLU A 123 -19.38 34.95 -21.74
CA GLU A 123 -19.87 34.55 -23.06
C GLU A 123 -21.40 34.43 -23.09
N GLU A 124 -22.00 33.79 -22.08
CA GLU A 124 -23.45 33.65 -21.99
C GLU A 124 -24.15 35.02 -21.90
N LYS A 125 -23.57 35.98 -21.16
CA LYS A 125 -24.08 37.36 -21.12
C LYS A 125 -24.02 38.07 -22.47
N LYS A 126 -22.97 37.83 -23.27
CA LYS A 126 -22.85 38.36 -24.64
C LYS A 126 -23.86 37.71 -25.58
N ALA A 127 -24.09 36.41 -25.45
CA ALA A 127 -25.08 35.69 -26.25
C ALA A 127 -26.51 36.18 -25.95
N LYS A 128 -26.87 36.37 -24.66
CA LYS A 128 -28.19 36.89 -24.27
C LYS A 128 -28.43 38.32 -24.77
N THR A 129 -27.44 39.19 -24.72
CA THR A 129 -27.57 40.56 -25.25
C THR A 129 -27.66 40.59 -26.78
N ALA A 130 -26.94 39.70 -27.48
CA ALA A 130 -27.06 39.54 -28.93
C ALA A 130 -28.44 39.00 -29.34
N ALA A 131 -28.96 38.01 -28.63
CA ALA A 131 -30.30 37.44 -28.86
C ALA A 131 -31.40 38.49 -28.66
N ALA A 132 -31.36 39.26 -27.55
CA ALA A 132 -32.31 40.34 -27.30
C ALA A 132 -32.27 41.43 -28.40
N LYS A 133 -31.08 41.74 -28.92
CA LYS A 133 -30.92 42.71 -30.02
C LYS A 133 -31.46 42.18 -31.35
N ALA A 134 -31.31 40.87 -31.61
CA ALA A 134 -31.88 40.21 -32.79
C ALA A 134 -33.41 40.15 -32.74
N GLU A 135 -33.97 39.85 -31.56
CA GLU A 135 -35.41 39.80 -31.34
C GLU A 135 -36.06 41.19 -31.52
N ALA A 136 -35.45 42.25 -30.97
CA ALA A 136 -35.89 43.63 -31.18
C ALA A 136 -35.82 44.08 -32.67
N ALA A 137 -34.82 43.59 -33.42
CA ALA A 137 -34.71 43.86 -34.86
C ALA A 137 -35.77 43.10 -35.67
N ALA A 138 -36.09 41.86 -35.28
CA ALA A 138 -37.15 41.06 -35.89
C ALA A 138 -38.53 41.69 -35.66
N GLU A 139 -38.81 42.18 -34.46
CA GLU A 139 -40.08 42.83 -34.13
C GLU A 139 -40.30 44.13 -34.92
N LYS A 140 -39.24 44.93 -35.13
CA LYS A 140 -39.29 46.11 -36.01
C LYS A 140 -39.56 45.75 -37.47
N LYS A 141 -38.96 44.67 -37.98
CA LYS A 141 -39.23 44.18 -39.34
C LYS A 141 -40.64 43.60 -39.47
N ALA A 142 -41.16 42.92 -38.44
CA ALA A 142 -42.52 42.39 -38.43
C ALA A 142 -43.58 43.52 -38.43
N LYS A 143 -43.37 44.60 -37.67
CA LYS A 143 -44.24 45.79 -37.71
C LYS A 143 -44.18 46.52 -39.06
N ALA A 144 -43.01 46.59 -39.71
CA ALA A 144 -42.88 47.13 -41.07
C ALA A 144 -43.56 46.25 -42.13
N ALA A 145 -43.51 44.92 -41.98
CA ALA A 145 -44.20 43.98 -42.85
C ALA A 145 -45.73 44.00 -42.64
N ALA A 146 -46.21 44.16 -41.40
CA ALA A 146 -47.63 44.33 -41.08
C ALA A 146 -48.21 45.62 -41.67
N GLY A 147 -47.45 46.72 -41.70
CA GLY A 147 -47.83 47.96 -42.40
C GLY A 147 -47.96 47.79 -43.92
N LYS A 148 -47.18 46.89 -44.54
CA LYS A 148 -47.32 46.53 -45.96
C LYS A 148 -48.43 45.51 -46.20
N ALA A 149 -48.66 44.56 -45.28
CA ALA A 149 -49.73 43.57 -45.36
C ALA A 149 -51.13 44.18 -45.13
N ALA A 150 -51.26 45.21 -44.28
CA ALA A 150 -52.51 45.94 -44.09
C ALA A 150 -52.97 46.69 -45.36
N LYS A 151 -52.03 47.09 -46.25
CA LYS A 151 -52.36 47.63 -47.58
C LYS A 151 -52.69 46.56 -48.63
N ALA A 152 -52.30 45.30 -48.41
CA ALA A 152 -52.63 44.18 -49.29
C ALA A 152 -53.91 43.43 -48.86
N ALA A 153 -54.26 43.46 -47.58
CA ALA A 153 -55.44 42.77 -47.02
C ALA A 153 -56.78 43.46 -47.30
N ALA A 154 -56.78 44.68 -47.87
CA ALA A 154 -58.01 45.32 -48.35
C ALA A 154 -58.51 44.76 -49.70
N LYS A 155 -57.83 43.77 -50.31
CA LYS A 155 -58.16 43.29 -51.66
C LYS A 155 -58.41 41.79 -51.82
N LEU A 156 -58.38 41.00 -50.75
CA LEU A 156 -58.74 39.58 -50.84
C LEU A 156 -59.47 39.11 -49.58
N THR A 157 -60.71 39.57 -49.47
CA THR A 157 -61.77 38.80 -48.81
C THR A 157 -62.09 37.55 -49.63
N LEU A 158 -62.48 36.48 -48.93
CA LEU A 158 -63.00 35.20 -49.41
C LEU A 158 -61.99 34.28 -50.11
N THR A 159 -61.55 33.24 -49.41
CA THR A 159 -61.99 31.86 -49.71
C THR A 159 -61.33 30.82 -48.79
N LYS A 160 -62.12 29.80 -48.47
CA LYS A 160 -61.74 28.41 -48.15
C LYS A 160 -61.06 28.13 -46.80
N GLN A 161 -61.84 27.77 -45.78
CA GLN A 161 -62.30 26.39 -45.49
C GLN A 161 -61.19 25.34 -45.31
N ARG A 162 -61.10 24.92 -44.05
CA ARG A 162 -61.21 23.53 -43.55
C ARG A 162 -60.12 22.50 -43.94
N ALA A 163 -59.67 21.84 -42.87
CA ALA A 163 -59.34 20.42 -42.74
C ALA A 163 -57.86 19.99 -42.90
N ALA A 164 -57.26 19.60 -41.77
CA ALA A 164 -56.56 18.31 -41.56
C ALA A 164 -56.00 18.28 -40.13
N ARG A 165 -56.64 17.56 -39.20
CA ARG A 165 -56.26 16.18 -38.78
C ARG A 165 -54.87 16.14 -38.13
N SER A 166 -54.77 16.21 -36.81
CA SER A 166 -54.93 15.05 -35.90
C SER A 166 -54.00 13.88 -36.26
N ARG A 167 -52.77 13.88 -35.74
CA ARG A 167 -52.00 12.66 -35.49
C ARG A 167 -51.23 12.79 -34.17
N LYS A 168 -51.88 12.26 -33.13
CA LYS A 168 -51.29 11.87 -31.84
C LYS A 168 -50.53 10.56 -32.08
N PRO A 169 -49.21 10.47 -31.86
CA PRO A 169 -48.55 9.18 -31.85
C PRO A 169 -48.95 8.43 -30.57
N ALA A 170 -49.32 7.17 -30.78
CA ALA A 170 -49.74 6.23 -29.77
C ALA A 170 -48.62 6.03 -28.75
N ALA A 171 -48.94 6.34 -27.49
CA ALA A 171 -48.18 5.88 -26.35
C ALA A 171 -48.34 4.36 -26.28
N THR A 172 -47.32 3.63 -26.71
CA THR A 172 -47.06 2.29 -26.18
C THR A 172 -46.94 2.46 -24.67
N SER A 173 -47.92 1.91 -23.97
CA SER A 173 -47.97 1.86 -22.52
C SER A 173 -46.64 1.25 -22.03
N PRO A 174 -45.79 1.99 -21.30
CA PRO A 174 -44.69 1.33 -20.63
C PRO A 174 -45.33 0.47 -19.55
N GLU A 175 -45.16 -0.85 -19.66
CA GLU A 175 -45.27 -1.71 -18.48
C GLU A 175 -44.47 -1.03 -17.36
N PRO A 176 -45.00 -0.98 -16.12
CA PRO A 176 -44.22 -0.43 -15.02
C PRO A 176 -42.89 -1.19 -15.00
N LEU A 177 -41.77 -0.48 -15.14
CA LEU A 177 -40.43 -1.03 -15.06
C LEU A 177 -40.27 -1.68 -13.69
N THR A 178 -40.66 -2.95 -13.58
CA THR A 178 -40.49 -3.74 -12.38
C THR A 178 -38.99 -3.92 -12.17
N LEU A 179 -38.55 -4.04 -10.92
CA LEU A 179 -37.14 -4.25 -10.59
C LEU A 179 -36.56 -5.47 -11.33
N GLU A 180 -37.37 -6.49 -11.56
CA GLU A 180 -37.02 -7.69 -12.31
C GLU A 180 -36.76 -7.40 -13.80
N SER A 181 -37.52 -6.47 -14.41
CA SER A 181 -37.29 -6.04 -15.79
C SER A 181 -35.97 -5.27 -15.92
N ILE A 182 -35.63 -4.44 -14.94
CA ILE A 182 -34.37 -3.69 -14.93
C ILE A 182 -33.20 -4.66 -14.72
N GLU A 183 -33.34 -5.63 -13.83
CA GLU A 183 -32.34 -6.68 -13.61
C GLU A 183 -32.01 -7.43 -14.91
N ALA A 184 -33.03 -7.83 -15.67
CA ALA A 184 -32.85 -8.53 -16.95
C ALA A 184 -32.05 -7.67 -17.95
N GLN A 185 -32.37 -6.37 -18.06
CA GLN A 185 -31.65 -5.44 -18.94
C GLN A 185 -30.19 -5.25 -18.51
N ILE A 186 -29.92 -5.15 -17.20
CA ILE A 186 -28.55 -5.05 -16.67
C ILE A 186 -27.75 -6.31 -17.03
N ARG A 187 -28.36 -7.49 -16.88
CA ARG A 187 -27.71 -8.77 -17.21
C ARG A 187 -27.42 -8.91 -18.70
N GLU A 188 -28.37 -8.53 -19.55
CA GLU A 188 -28.19 -8.54 -21.01
C GLU A 188 -27.08 -7.57 -21.45
N ALA A 189 -27.10 -6.34 -20.93
CA ALA A 189 -26.05 -5.35 -21.21
C ALA A 189 -24.65 -5.83 -20.77
N TYR A 190 -24.57 -6.54 -19.65
CA TYR A 190 -23.32 -7.13 -19.15
C TYR A 190 -22.81 -8.21 -20.11
N LEU A 191 -23.67 -9.15 -20.50
CA LEU A 191 -23.32 -10.21 -21.45
C LEU A 191 -22.90 -9.63 -22.82
N LEU A 192 -23.52 -8.54 -23.26
CA LEU A 192 -23.12 -7.85 -24.48
C LEU A 192 -21.71 -7.22 -24.38
N GLU A 193 -21.32 -6.70 -23.20
CA GLU A 193 -19.98 -6.13 -23.00
C GLU A 193 -18.90 -7.20 -22.90
N THR A 194 -19.19 -8.30 -22.20
CA THR A 194 -18.25 -9.42 -22.00
C THR A 194 -18.28 -10.46 -23.12
N ARG A 195 -19.02 -10.19 -24.21
CA ARG A 195 -19.21 -11.11 -25.35
C ARG A 195 -19.73 -12.49 -24.93
N GLY A 196 -20.63 -12.51 -23.95
CA GLY A 196 -21.26 -13.71 -23.39
C GLY A 196 -20.47 -14.37 -22.26
N ALA A 197 -19.29 -13.86 -21.90
CA ALA A 197 -18.54 -14.39 -20.77
C ALA A 197 -19.19 -13.96 -19.44
N VAL A 198 -19.39 -14.93 -18.56
CA VAL A 198 -19.69 -14.66 -17.15
C VAL A 198 -18.39 -14.55 -16.38
N LYS A 199 -18.38 -13.83 -15.25
CA LYS A 199 -17.21 -13.67 -14.36
C LYS A 199 -16.10 -12.74 -14.89
N GLU A 200 -16.43 -11.81 -15.77
CA GLU A 200 -15.55 -10.69 -16.10
C GLU A 200 -15.91 -9.43 -15.31
N ARG A 201 -14.93 -8.53 -15.15
CA ARG A 201 -15.16 -7.26 -14.47
C ARG A 201 -15.52 -6.22 -15.51
N VAL A 202 -16.68 -5.61 -15.36
CA VAL A 202 -17.18 -4.57 -16.29
C VAL A 202 -17.30 -3.25 -15.56
N LEU A 203 -16.91 -2.16 -16.21
CA LEU A 203 -17.07 -0.80 -15.69
C LEU A 203 -18.55 -0.38 -15.70
N LEU A 204 -18.99 0.24 -14.60
CA LEU A 204 -20.34 0.77 -14.46
C LEU A 204 -20.67 1.82 -15.53
N LYS A 205 -19.68 2.58 -15.99
CA LYS A 205 -19.84 3.59 -17.05
C LYS A 205 -20.36 2.95 -18.35
N ASP A 206 -19.75 1.84 -18.75
CA ASP A 206 -20.06 1.16 -20.00
C ASP A 206 -21.42 0.45 -19.89
N LEU A 207 -21.71 -0.12 -18.72
CA LEU A 207 -22.99 -0.77 -18.44
C LEU A 207 -24.16 0.23 -18.46
N ARG A 208 -24.03 1.37 -17.77
CA ARG A 208 -25.08 2.40 -17.71
C ARG A 208 -25.45 2.95 -19.07
N SER A 209 -24.46 3.11 -19.94
CA SER A 209 -24.67 3.65 -21.30
C SER A 209 -25.55 2.73 -22.16
N LYS A 210 -25.64 1.44 -21.82
CA LYS A 210 -26.42 0.44 -22.57
C LYS A 210 -27.82 0.19 -22.02
N VAL A 211 -28.00 0.30 -20.70
CA VAL A 211 -29.26 -0.12 -20.05
C VAL A 211 -30.38 0.90 -20.23
N GLY A 212 -30.09 2.17 -20.54
CA GLY A 212 -31.13 3.17 -20.87
C GLY A 212 -32.08 3.54 -19.72
N VAL A 213 -31.82 3.06 -18.51
CA VAL A 213 -32.61 3.31 -17.29
C VAL A 213 -32.08 4.53 -16.54
N GLN A 214 -32.93 5.16 -15.72
CA GLN A 214 -32.49 6.25 -14.85
C GLN A 214 -31.39 5.76 -13.88
N SER A 215 -30.42 6.64 -13.58
CA SER A 215 -29.28 6.27 -12.74
C SER A 215 -29.69 5.79 -11.34
N GLN A 216 -30.77 6.36 -10.78
CA GLN A 216 -31.23 5.99 -9.45
C GLN A 216 -31.82 4.58 -9.39
N ASP A 217 -32.65 4.20 -10.37
CA ASP A 217 -33.27 2.87 -10.42
C ASP A 217 -32.24 1.79 -10.74
N PHE A 218 -31.28 2.11 -11.61
CA PHE A 218 -30.14 1.25 -11.91
C PHE A 218 -29.30 0.96 -10.66
N ASP A 219 -29.01 1.99 -9.85
CA ASP A 219 -28.22 1.85 -8.62
C ASP A 219 -28.96 1.05 -7.55
N GLN A 220 -30.26 1.31 -7.36
CA GLN A 220 -31.08 0.54 -6.43
C GLN A 220 -31.16 -0.93 -6.84
N THR A 221 -31.32 -1.21 -8.13
CA THR A 221 -31.38 -2.58 -8.66
C THR A 221 -30.06 -3.31 -8.45
N LEU A 222 -28.92 -2.69 -8.76
CA LEU A 222 -27.60 -3.30 -8.50
C LEU A 222 -27.33 -3.57 -7.02
N LEU A 223 -27.76 -2.66 -6.13
CA LEU A 223 -27.65 -2.88 -4.69
C LEU A 223 -28.52 -4.04 -4.22
N ALA A 224 -29.75 -4.17 -4.73
CA ALA A 224 -30.62 -5.30 -4.46
C ALA A 224 -30.03 -6.62 -4.97
N MET A 225 -29.48 -6.64 -6.20
CA MET A 225 -28.79 -7.80 -6.76
C MET A 225 -27.55 -8.19 -5.95
N GLN A 226 -26.82 -7.22 -5.38
CA GLN A 226 -25.69 -7.49 -4.50
C GLN A 226 -26.14 -8.12 -3.17
N GLN A 227 -27.23 -7.63 -2.58
CA GLN A 227 -27.81 -8.22 -1.36
C GLN A 227 -28.28 -9.67 -1.59
N GLN A 228 -28.76 -9.96 -2.80
CA GLN A 228 -29.14 -11.32 -3.23
C GLN A 228 -27.94 -12.20 -3.61
N GLY A 229 -26.72 -11.67 -3.62
CA GLY A 229 -25.51 -12.41 -4.00
C GLY A 229 -25.35 -12.67 -5.50
N LYS A 230 -26.17 -12.05 -6.36
CA LYS A 230 -26.10 -12.23 -7.82
C LYS A 230 -24.93 -11.46 -8.45
N VAL A 231 -24.56 -10.33 -7.85
CA VAL A 231 -23.46 -9.46 -8.31
C VAL A 231 -22.56 -9.02 -7.16
N VAL A 232 -21.32 -8.71 -7.48
CA VAL A 232 -20.34 -8.12 -6.57
C VAL A 232 -19.90 -6.78 -7.14
N LEU A 233 -20.07 -5.71 -6.35
CA LEU A 233 -19.58 -4.37 -6.69
C LEU A 233 -18.16 -4.17 -6.14
N MET A 234 -17.20 -3.89 -7.01
CA MET A 234 -15.78 -3.76 -6.65
C MET A 234 -15.28 -2.32 -6.82
N GLY A 235 -14.28 -1.96 -6.02
CA GLY A 235 -13.51 -0.73 -6.20
C GLY A 235 -12.59 -0.83 -7.41
N LEU A 236 -12.10 0.33 -7.87
CA LEU A 236 -11.11 0.40 -8.95
C LEU A 236 -9.73 0.58 -8.32
N ASP A 237 -8.86 -0.41 -8.48
CA ASP A 237 -7.52 -0.40 -7.87
C ASP A 237 -6.58 0.57 -8.59
N ASN A 238 -6.74 0.70 -9.91
CA ASN A 238 -5.92 1.58 -10.72
C ASN A 238 -6.46 3.02 -10.69
N PRO A 239 -5.72 4.00 -10.12
CA PRO A 239 -6.16 5.39 -10.12
C PRO A 239 -6.15 6.02 -11.51
N VAL A 240 -5.39 5.48 -12.48
CA VAL A 240 -5.31 6.02 -13.85
C VAL A 240 -6.63 5.88 -14.59
N GLU A 241 -7.41 4.84 -14.28
CA GLU A 241 -8.71 4.56 -14.91
C GLU A 241 -9.86 5.36 -14.26
N ARG A 242 -9.59 6.13 -13.20
CA ARG A 242 -10.58 7.01 -12.54
C ARG A 242 -10.74 8.31 -13.30
N THR A 243 -11.35 8.23 -14.49
CA THR A 243 -11.77 9.42 -15.22
C THR A 243 -13.01 10.03 -14.54
N PRO A 244 -13.28 11.34 -14.73
CA PRO A 244 -14.46 11.99 -14.14
C PRO A 244 -15.78 11.35 -14.59
N GLU A 245 -15.81 10.72 -15.78
CA GLU A 245 -16.96 9.98 -16.29
C GLU A 245 -17.18 8.67 -15.53
N VAL A 246 -16.10 7.94 -15.22
CA VAL A 246 -16.15 6.73 -14.39
C VAL A 246 -16.53 7.08 -12.94
N GLU A 247 -16.07 8.23 -12.44
CA GLU A 247 -16.43 8.72 -11.11
C GLU A 247 -17.90 9.16 -11.00
N ALA A 248 -18.47 9.76 -12.05
CA ALA A 248 -19.89 10.08 -12.12
C ALA A 248 -20.79 8.83 -12.20
N ALA A 249 -20.27 7.73 -12.75
CA ALA A 249 -20.97 6.44 -12.82
C ALA A 249 -20.81 5.58 -11.56
N ALA A 250 -20.01 6.00 -10.58
CA ALA A 250 -19.69 5.19 -9.42
C ALA A 250 -20.85 5.11 -8.41
N ILE A 251 -21.07 3.91 -7.86
CA ILE A 251 -22.04 3.68 -6.79
C ILE A 251 -21.33 3.81 -5.45
N ARG A 252 -21.85 4.65 -4.54
CA ARG A 252 -21.24 4.85 -3.22
C ARG A 252 -21.89 3.96 -2.17
N ILE A 253 -21.10 3.08 -1.56
CA ILE A 253 -21.53 2.20 -0.48
C ILE A 253 -20.70 2.54 0.76
N ALA A 254 -21.36 2.97 1.85
CA ALA A 254 -20.69 3.40 3.08
C ALA A 254 -19.56 4.43 2.84
N GLY A 255 -19.79 5.39 1.92
CA GLY A 255 -18.82 6.43 1.57
C GLY A 255 -17.69 5.99 0.64
N SER A 256 -17.60 4.71 0.27
CA SER A 256 -16.60 4.19 -0.65
C SER A 256 -17.19 3.99 -2.05
N PRO A 257 -16.61 4.59 -3.11
CA PRO A 257 -17.10 4.42 -4.47
C PRO A 257 -16.75 3.02 -5.03
N ARG A 258 -17.71 2.41 -5.69
CA ARG A 258 -17.58 1.17 -6.46
C ARG A 258 -17.75 1.49 -7.93
N TYR A 259 -16.91 0.90 -8.77
CA TYR A 259 -16.79 1.25 -10.19
C TYR A 259 -16.98 0.05 -11.10
N LEU A 260 -16.77 -1.16 -10.57
CA LEU A 260 -16.80 -2.40 -11.33
C LEU A 260 -17.95 -3.29 -10.86
N VAL A 261 -18.59 -3.96 -11.80
CA VAL A 261 -19.59 -5.00 -11.58
C VAL A 261 -19.00 -6.35 -11.97
N TYR A 262 -19.26 -7.35 -11.14
CA TYR A 262 -18.90 -8.74 -11.39
C TYR A 262 -20.11 -9.63 -11.13
N PHE A 263 -20.58 -10.39 -12.12
CA PHE A 263 -21.68 -11.33 -11.95
C PHE A 263 -21.21 -12.66 -11.37
N GLN A 264 -21.86 -13.13 -10.31
CA GLN A 264 -21.70 -14.49 -9.81
C GLN A 264 -22.65 -15.41 -10.60
N GLY A 265 -22.07 -16.15 -11.53
CA GLY A 265 -22.75 -17.20 -12.31
C GLY A 265 -22.40 -18.60 -11.83
#